data_AF-A0A8T5PG88-F1
#
_entry.id   AF-A0A8T5PG88-F1
#
_cell.length_a   1.000
_cell.length_b   1.000
_cell.length_c   1.000
_cell.angle_alpha   90.00
_cell.angle_beta   90.00
_cell.angle_gamma   90.00
#
_symmetry.space_group_name_H-M   'P 1'
#
loop_
_entity.id
_entity.type
_entity.pdbx_description
1 polymer ?
#
loop_
_entity_poly.entity_id
_entity_poly.type
_entity_poly.pdbx_seq_one_letter_code
_entity_poly.pdbx_strand_id
1 'polypeptide(L)'
;TALVIDDWINEKSEDEILSKRGVTPGELRTRLTNADWLLYALSELALLLGYKELIKDLRKLRIRVKHGVKEELLPLIKLKGVGRVRARRLYSHNLKSLEDLRKIDLAILSRIVGNSVAVSIKKQLGESNEEKQKFLEIK
;
A
#
# COMPACT_ATOMS: atom_id res chain seq x y z
N THR A 1 10.38 17.69 11.21
CA THR A 1 9.76 16.35 11.41
C THR A 1 8.61 16.09 10.45
N ALA A 2 7.58 16.95 10.38
CA ALA A 2 6.42 16.74 9.48
C ALA A 2 6.78 16.57 8.00
N LEU A 3 7.76 17.35 7.51
CA LEU A 3 8.21 17.29 6.11
C LEU A 3 8.77 15.91 5.69
N VAL A 4 9.35 15.14 6.62
CA VAL A 4 9.85 13.78 6.33
C VAL A 4 8.69 12.81 6.13
N ILE A 5 7.68 12.91 6.99
CA ILE A 5 6.48 12.09 6.90
C ILE A 5 5.69 12.45 5.64
N ASP A 6 5.58 13.74 5.32
CA ASP A 6 4.94 14.23 4.11
C ASP A 6 5.63 13.69 2.84
N ASP A 7 6.96 13.79 2.76
CA ASP A 7 7.73 13.23 1.65
C ASP A 7 7.51 11.72 1.52
N TRP A 8 7.42 10.99 2.63
CA TRP A 8 7.16 9.56 2.66
C TRP A 8 5.77 9.19 2.14
N ILE A 9 4.71 9.86 2.61
CA ILE A 9 3.33 9.61 2.14
C ILE A 9 3.05 10.14 0.73
N ASN A 10 3.97 10.91 0.16
CA ASN A 10 3.96 11.37 -1.22
C ASN A 10 4.84 10.50 -2.14
N GLU A 11 5.24 9.32 -1.66
CA GLU A 11 5.97 8.28 -2.41
C GLU A 11 7.39 8.64 -2.83
N LYS A 12 8.04 9.61 -2.17
CA LYS A 12 9.47 9.84 -2.41
C LYS A 12 10.30 8.62 -2.04
N SER A 13 11.36 8.39 -2.80
CA SER A 13 12.27 7.28 -2.52
C SER A 13 12.93 7.47 -1.15
N GLU A 14 13.35 6.36 -0.53
CA GLU A 14 14.02 6.44 0.77
C GLU A 14 15.29 7.28 0.64
N ASP A 15 16.10 7.01 -0.39
CA ASP A 15 17.34 7.74 -0.67
C ASP A 15 17.11 9.26 -0.89
N GLU A 16 16.04 9.65 -1.59
CA GLU A 16 15.66 11.06 -1.73
C GLU A 16 15.34 11.71 -0.39
N ILE A 17 14.64 11.00 0.49
CA ILE A 17 14.27 11.52 1.81
C ILE A 17 15.52 11.66 2.68
N LEU A 18 16.36 10.62 2.72
CA LEU A 18 17.59 10.60 3.52
C LEU A 18 18.52 11.74 3.10
N SER A 19 18.78 11.87 1.79
CA SER A 19 19.68 12.90 1.25
C SER A 19 19.12 14.31 1.41
N LYS A 20 17.85 14.55 1.04
CA LYS A 20 17.25 15.89 1.08
C LYS A 20 17.02 16.40 2.49
N ARG A 21 16.73 15.50 3.44
CA ARG A 21 16.34 15.87 4.82
C ARG A 21 17.44 15.61 5.85
N GLY A 22 18.59 15.07 5.44
CA GLY A 22 19.73 14.79 6.32
C GLY A 22 19.38 13.81 7.44
N VAL A 23 18.50 12.85 7.17
CA VAL A 23 18.04 11.85 8.15
C VAL A 23 18.67 10.50 7.85
N THR A 24 18.94 9.71 8.88
CA THR A 24 19.44 8.33 8.72
C THR A 24 18.28 7.34 8.52
N PRO A 25 18.52 6.15 7.95
CA PRO A 25 17.48 5.13 7.80
C PRO A 25 16.79 4.76 9.12
N GLY A 26 17.59 4.59 10.19
CA GLY A 26 17.06 4.28 11.52
C GLY A 26 16.15 5.39 12.05
N GLU A 27 16.56 6.64 11.89
CA GLU A 27 15.75 7.78 12.31
C GLU A 27 14.44 7.89 11.52
N LEU A 28 14.47 7.65 10.21
CA LEU A 28 13.27 7.61 9.38
C LEU A 28 12.28 6.56 9.91
N ARG A 29 12.76 5.33 10.19
CA ARG A 29 11.91 4.26 10.74
C ARG A 29 11.32 4.65 12.09
N THR A 30 12.11 5.17 13.01
CA THR A 30 11.64 5.62 14.32
C THR A 30 10.57 6.70 14.18
N ARG A 31 10.79 7.71 13.32
CA ARG A 31 9.81 8.78 13.08
C ARG A 31 8.50 8.25 12.50
N LEU A 32 8.55 7.28 11.58
CA LEU A 32 7.36 6.66 10.99
C LEU A 32 6.59 5.80 12.01
N THR A 33 7.29 5.00 12.82
CA THR A 33 6.68 4.20 13.90
C THR A 33 5.99 5.09 14.92
N ASN A 34 6.66 6.18 15.35
CA ASN A 34 6.07 7.14 16.29
C ASN A 34 4.84 7.82 15.68
N ALA A 35 4.89 8.18 14.40
CA ALA A 35 3.75 8.76 13.70
C ALA A 35 2.55 7.79 13.60
N ASP A 36 2.78 6.50 13.32
CA ASP A 36 1.70 5.50 13.33
C ASP A 36 1.04 5.40 14.70
N TRP A 37 1.83 5.34 15.77
CA TRP A 37 1.31 5.27 17.13
C TRP A 37 0.53 6.52 17.53
N LEU A 38 1.05 7.71 17.22
CA LEU A 38 0.36 8.98 17.49
C LEU A 38 -0.96 9.10 16.71
N LEU A 39 -0.98 8.69 15.44
CA LEU A 39 -2.20 8.68 14.63
C LEU A 39 -3.23 7.70 15.17
N TYR A 40 -2.79 6.55 15.68
CA TYR A 40 -3.68 5.62 16.37
C TYR A 40 -4.26 6.24 17.65
N ALA A 41 -3.43 6.76 18.54
CA ALA A 41 -3.89 7.40 19.77
C ALA A 41 -4.85 8.56 19.49
N LEU A 42 -4.55 9.39 18.49
CA LEU A 42 -5.43 10.47 18.05
C LEU A 42 -6.77 9.95 17.53
N SER A 43 -6.80 8.82 16.82
CA SER A 43 -8.05 8.22 16.34
C SER A 43 -8.93 7.69 17.48
N GLU A 44 -8.33 7.15 18.54
CA GLU A 44 -9.04 6.72 19.75
C GLU A 44 -9.57 7.92 20.55
N LEU A 45 -8.75 8.97 20.70
CA LEU A 45 -9.19 10.22 21.33
C LEU A 45 -10.33 10.88 20.55
N ALA A 46 -10.25 10.92 19.23
CA ALA A 46 -11.31 11.46 18.39
C ALA A 46 -12.63 10.67 18.56
N LEU A 47 -12.55 9.35 18.70
CA LEU A 47 -13.71 8.51 18.99
C LEU A 47 -14.31 8.84 20.37
N LEU A 48 -13.49 8.95 21.40
CA LEU A 48 -13.92 9.26 22.77
C LEU A 48 -14.58 10.65 22.87
N LEU A 49 -14.03 11.63 22.15
CA LEU A 49 -14.52 13.02 22.14
C LEU A 49 -15.69 13.24 21.16
N GLY A 50 -16.12 12.20 20.43
CA GLY A 50 -17.26 12.28 19.51
C GLY A 50 -16.96 12.89 18.13
N TYR A 51 -15.69 13.14 17.79
CA TYR A 51 -15.26 13.67 16.49
C TYR A 51 -15.24 12.59 15.40
N LYS A 52 -16.41 12.01 15.11
CA LYS A 52 -16.54 10.88 14.16
C LYS A 52 -16.08 11.19 12.75
N GLU A 53 -16.26 12.42 12.29
CA GLU A 53 -15.85 12.86 10.94
C GLU A 53 -14.33 12.73 10.73
N LEU A 54 -13.53 13.01 11.76
CA LEU A 54 -12.06 12.94 11.67
C LEU A 54 -11.53 11.50 11.62
N ILE A 55 -12.29 10.53 12.13
CA ILE A 55 -11.83 9.13 12.24
C ILE A 55 -11.50 8.56 10.86
N LYS A 56 -12.31 8.89 9.84
CA LYS A 56 -12.11 8.39 8.47
C LYS A 56 -10.77 8.90 7.91
N ASP A 57 -10.49 10.18 8.07
CA ASP A 57 -9.27 10.80 7.54
C ASP A 57 -8.04 10.37 8.32
N LEU A 58 -8.13 10.24 9.65
CA LEU A 58 -7.07 9.72 10.49
C LEU A 58 -6.71 8.27 10.13
N ARG A 59 -7.70 7.41 9.89
CA ARG A 59 -7.47 6.03 9.45
C ARG A 59 -6.79 5.96 8.09
N LYS A 60 -7.24 6.78 7.13
CA LYS A 60 -6.58 6.89 5.82
C LYS A 60 -5.14 7.35 5.96
N LEU A 61 -4.89 8.42 6.70
CA LEU A 61 -3.57 8.98 6.92
C LEU A 61 -2.64 7.96 7.59
N ARG A 62 -3.14 7.22 8.58
CA ARG A 62 -2.38 6.15 9.23
C ARG A 62 -1.92 5.07 8.24
N ILE A 63 -2.81 4.60 7.36
CA ILE A 63 -2.43 3.64 6.31
C ILE A 63 -1.38 4.24 5.36
N ARG A 64 -1.54 5.51 4.98
CA ARG A 64 -0.56 6.21 4.14
C ARG A 64 0.81 6.30 4.81
N VAL A 65 0.87 6.62 6.10
CA VAL A 65 2.12 6.67 6.88
C VAL A 65 2.74 5.29 7.01
N LYS A 66 1.95 4.26 7.29
CA LYS A 66 2.45 2.89 7.44
C LYS A 66 3.08 2.34 6.17
N HIS A 67 2.50 2.64 5.01
CA HIS A 67 2.92 2.06 3.74
C HIS A 67 3.69 3.03 2.82
N GLY A 68 3.72 4.31 3.13
CA GLY A 68 4.41 5.35 2.36
C GLY A 68 3.78 5.66 1.02
N VAL A 69 2.45 5.79 0.98
CA VAL A 69 1.73 5.91 -0.29
C VAL A 69 0.77 7.09 -0.34
N LYS A 70 0.47 7.52 -1.57
CA LYS A 70 -0.64 8.43 -1.84
C LYS A 70 -1.98 7.73 -1.62
N GLU A 71 -3.02 8.55 -1.47
CA GLU A 71 -4.37 8.09 -1.20
C GLU A 71 -4.94 7.20 -2.31
N GLU A 72 -4.55 7.45 -3.56
CA GLU A 72 -4.98 6.68 -4.74
C GLU A 72 -4.56 5.20 -4.72
N LEU A 73 -3.53 4.85 -3.93
CA LEU A 73 -3.03 3.47 -3.82
C LEU A 73 -3.65 2.68 -2.65
N LEU A 74 -4.47 3.33 -1.82
CA LEU A 74 -5.10 2.68 -0.66
C LEU A 74 -5.91 1.41 -1.00
N PRO A 75 -6.63 1.32 -2.14
CA PRO A 75 -7.33 0.09 -2.50
C PRO A 75 -6.38 -1.09 -2.72
N LEU A 76 -5.21 -0.84 -3.32
CA LEU A 76 -4.25 -1.86 -3.72
C LEU A 76 -3.41 -2.38 -2.55
N ILE A 77 -3.12 -1.51 -1.58
CA ILE A 77 -2.29 -1.86 -0.41
C ILE A 77 -2.98 -2.82 0.57
N LYS A 78 -4.29 -2.96 0.49
CA LYS A 78 -5.03 -3.96 1.27
C LYS A 78 -4.58 -5.39 0.94
N LEU A 79 -4.00 -5.61 -0.24
CA LEU A 79 -3.52 -6.91 -0.68
C LEU A 79 -2.17 -7.25 -0.05
N LYS A 80 -2.08 -8.44 0.56
CA LYS A 80 -0.83 -8.94 1.14
C LYS A 80 0.21 -9.14 0.04
N GLY A 81 1.42 -8.63 0.27
CA GLY A 81 2.54 -8.71 -0.67
C GLY A 81 2.64 -7.51 -1.63
N VAL A 82 1.68 -6.59 -1.60
CA VAL A 82 1.71 -5.34 -2.36
C VAL A 82 2.23 -4.21 -1.48
N GLY A 83 3.51 -3.89 -1.64
CA GLY A 83 4.12 -2.70 -1.03
C GLY A 83 4.03 -1.46 -1.94
N ARG A 84 4.60 -0.34 -1.50
CA ARG A 84 4.63 0.95 -2.22
C ARG A 84 5.02 0.83 -3.70
N VAL A 85 6.15 0.19 -3.99
CA VAL A 85 6.69 0.09 -5.36
C VAL A 85 5.76 -0.72 -6.26
N ARG A 86 5.24 -1.85 -5.77
CA ARG A 86 4.31 -2.71 -6.55
C ARG A 86 2.97 -2.03 -6.73
N ALA A 87 2.43 -1.39 -5.69
CA ALA A 87 1.20 -0.60 -5.79
C ALA A 87 1.33 0.49 -6.85
N ARG A 88 2.46 1.21 -6.86
CA ARG A 88 2.70 2.25 -7.86
C ARG A 88 2.78 1.69 -9.28
N ARG A 89 3.47 0.55 -9.48
CA ARG A 89 3.51 -0.11 -10.79
C ARG A 89 2.13 -0.51 -11.28
N LEU A 90 1.32 -1.14 -10.43
CA LEU A 90 -0.07 -1.52 -10.78
C LEU A 90 -0.87 -0.28 -11.21
N TYR A 91 -0.78 0.80 -10.44
CA TYR A 91 -1.48 2.04 -10.74
C TYR A 91 -1.02 2.65 -12.08
N SER A 92 0.27 2.63 -12.38
CA SER A 92 0.81 3.08 -13.67
C SER A 92 0.30 2.26 -14.87
N HIS A 93 -0.13 1.01 -14.64
CA HIS A 93 -0.77 0.16 -15.66
C HIS A 93 -2.30 0.28 -15.67
N ASN A 94 -2.87 1.36 -15.12
CA ASN A 94 -4.32 1.58 -14.99
C ASN A 94 -5.05 0.54 -14.13
N LEU A 95 -4.35 -0.22 -13.30
CA LEU A 95 -4.95 -1.16 -12.34
C LEU A 95 -5.15 -0.44 -11.01
N LYS A 96 -6.28 0.25 -10.86
CA LYS A 96 -6.54 1.15 -9.73
C LYS A 96 -7.44 0.50 -8.68
N SER A 97 -8.29 -0.43 -9.09
CA SER A 97 -9.26 -1.10 -8.23
C SER A 97 -8.98 -2.60 -8.09
N LEU A 98 -9.58 -3.20 -7.06
CA LEU A 98 -9.56 -4.66 -6.88
C LEU A 98 -10.30 -5.40 -8.01
N GLU A 99 -11.25 -4.73 -8.66
CA GLU A 99 -12.01 -5.28 -9.77
C GLU A 99 -11.16 -5.37 -11.05
N ASP A 100 -10.31 -4.37 -11.30
CA ASP A 100 -9.35 -4.39 -12.41
C ASP A 100 -8.36 -5.55 -12.25
N LEU A 101 -7.91 -5.79 -11.01
CA LEU A 101 -7.03 -6.91 -10.67
C LEU A 101 -7.70 -8.28 -10.79
N ARG A 102 -9.04 -8.33 -10.72
CA ARG A 102 -9.80 -9.55 -10.97
C ARG A 102 -9.94 -9.82 -12.46
N LYS A 103 -10.22 -8.79 -13.26
CA LYS A 103 -10.43 -8.93 -14.72
C LYS A 103 -9.15 -9.23 -15.50
N ILE A 104 -7.99 -8.81 -15.00
CA ILE A 104 -6.72 -9.03 -15.70
C ILE A 104 -6.26 -10.49 -15.67
N ASP A 105 -5.66 -10.96 -16.76
CA ASP A 105 -5.04 -12.28 -16.84
C ASP A 105 -3.83 -12.38 -15.86
N LEU A 106 -3.72 -13.52 -15.18
CA LEU A 106 -2.59 -13.87 -14.33
C LEU A 106 -1.25 -13.73 -15.06
N ALA A 107 -1.17 -14.04 -16.36
CA ALA A 107 0.05 -13.93 -17.15
C ALA A 107 0.54 -12.46 -17.30
N ILE A 108 -0.40 -11.51 -17.39
CA ILE A 108 -0.06 -10.08 -17.47
C ILE A 108 0.26 -9.55 -16.08
N LEU A 109 -0.52 -9.93 -15.07
CA LEU A 109 -0.29 -9.52 -13.69
C LEU A 109 1.07 -9.99 -13.18
N SER A 110 1.48 -11.21 -13.51
CA SER A 110 2.76 -11.79 -13.11
C SER A 110 3.96 -11.05 -13.67
N ARG A 111 3.86 -10.48 -14.88
CA ARG A 111 4.90 -9.61 -15.46
C ARG A 111 5.07 -8.30 -14.69
N ILE A 112 4.01 -7.79 -14.08
CA ILE A 112 4.04 -6.49 -13.37
C ILE A 112 4.57 -6.66 -11.94
N VAL A 113 4.02 -7.62 -11.19
CA VAL A 113 4.29 -7.78 -9.74
C VAL A 113 5.17 -8.97 -9.38
N GLY A 114 5.39 -9.90 -10.31
CA GLY A 114 6.08 -11.18 -10.11
C GLY A 114 5.10 -12.35 -9.89
N ASN A 115 5.50 -13.56 -10.31
CA ASN A 115 4.65 -14.77 -10.30
C ASN A 115 4.03 -15.07 -8.92
N SER A 116 4.83 -15.12 -7.86
CA SER A 116 4.35 -15.49 -6.52
C SER A 116 3.33 -14.48 -5.97
N VAL A 117 3.56 -13.19 -6.25
CA VAL A 117 2.68 -12.11 -5.80
C VAL A 117 1.39 -12.10 -6.62
N ALA A 118 1.46 -12.30 -7.93
CA ALA A 118 0.27 -12.36 -8.78
C ALA A 118 -0.67 -13.50 -8.37
N VAL A 119 -0.11 -14.70 -8.14
CA VAL A 119 -0.87 -15.85 -7.63
C VAL A 119 -1.50 -15.54 -6.26
N SER A 120 -0.76 -14.89 -5.36
CA SER A 120 -1.26 -14.48 -4.05
C SER A 120 -2.40 -13.46 -4.15
N ILE A 121 -2.30 -12.50 -5.08
CA ILE A 121 -3.32 -11.47 -5.32
C ILE A 121 -4.61 -12.13 -5.84
N LYS A 122 -4.54 -12.95 -6.90
CA LYS A 122 -5.72 -13.63 -7.45
C LYS A 122 -6.40 -14.53 -6.41
N LYS A 123 -5.61 -15.26 -5.61
CA LYS A 123 -6.12 -16.06 -4.49
C LYS A 123 -6.85 -15.20 -3.44
N GLN A 124 -6.33 -14.02 -3.11
CA GLN A 124 -6.98 -13.10 -2.15
C GLN A 124 -8.28 -12.49 -2.68
N LEU A 125 -8.42 -12.37 -4.01
CA LEU A 125 -9.61 -11.85 -4.67
C LEU A 125 -10.70 -12.90 -4.90
N GLY A 126 -10.51 -14.13 -4.39
CA GLY A 126 -11.51 -15.20 -4.47
C GLY A 126 -11.54 -15.92 -5.81
N GLU A 127 -10.58 -15.69 -6.71
CA GLU A 127 -10.37 -16.55 -7.87
C GLU A 127 -9.79 -17.89 -7.42
N SER A 128 -10.72 -18.74 -7.03
CA SER A 128 -10.48 -20.10 -6.62
C SER A 128 -10.43 -20.96 -7.88
N ASN A 129 -9.23 -21.40 -8.26
CA ASN A 129 -8.96 -22.65 -8.98
C ASN A 129 -9.37 -22.85 -10.46
N GLU A 130 -9.91 -21.90 -11.22
CA GLU A 130 -10.21 -22.16 -12.65
C GLU A 130 -8.97 -21.99 -13.58
N GLU A 131 -8.10 -21.02 -13.33
CA GLU A 131 -6.91 -20.78 -14.18
C GLU A 131 -5.74 -21.73 -13.88
N LYS A 132 -5.73 -22.38 -12.71
CA LYS A 132 -4.73 -23.41 -12.38
C LYS A 132 -4.79 -24.60 -13.33
N GLN A 133 -5.97 -24.98 -13.80
CA GLN A 133 -6.14 -26.11 -14.71
C GLN A 133 -5.67 -25.76 -16.13
N LYS A 134 -6.03 -24.58 -16.66
CA LYS A 134 -5.59 -24.16 -18.01
C LYS A 134 -4.08 -24.00 -18.15
N PHE A 135 -3.36 -23.59 -17.12
CA PHE A 135 -1.90 -23.41 -17.20
C PHE A 135 -1.11 -24.71 -16.99
N LEU A 136 -1.72 -25.74 -16.36
CA LEU A 136 -1.12 -27.06 -16.18
C LEU A 136 -1.37 -28.01 -17.37
N GLU A 137 -2.39 -27.75 -18.20
CA GLU A 137 -2.69 -28.56 -19.40
C GLU A 137 -1.93 -28.13 -20.66
N ILE A 138 -1.26 -26.98 -20.65
CA ILE A 138 -0.49 -26.44 -21.79
C ILE A 138 1.02 -26.74 -21.67
N LYS A 139 1.43 -27.44 -20.60
CA LYS A 139 2.82 -27.87 -20.37
C LYS A 139 2.95 -29.37 -20.53
#